data_AF-A0A179SDZ6-F1
#
_entry.id   AF-A0A179SDZ6-F1
#
_cell.length_a   1.000
_cell.length_b   1.000
_cell.length_c   1.000
_cell.angle_alpha   90.00
_cell.angle_beta   90.00
_cell.angle_gamma   90.00
#
_symmetry.space_group_name_H-M   'P 1'
#
loop_
_entity.id
_entity.type
_entity.pdbx_description
1 polymer ?
#
loop_
_entity_poly.entity_id
_entity_poly.type
_entity_poly.pdbx_seq_one_letter_code
_entity_poly.pdbx_strand_id
1 'polypeptide(L)'
;MSFRDLPALVTQRQDALTLLEALATGVDEGEFAPFVTALMSPEDEQAAAIMLGSGNGMSLRVQLGALLAGAGLVTNDEVFQALDARRARAKGAVA
;
A
#
# COMPACT_ATOMS: atom_id res chain seq x y z
N MET A 1 -13.31 -11.23 1.14
CA MET A 1 -13.69 -10.03 1.91
C MET A 1 -13.32 -8.83 1.07
N SER A 2 -14.15 -7.78 0.99
CA SER A 2 -13.75 -6.58 0.25
C SER A 2 -12.76 -5.77 1.08
N PHE A 3 -11.76 -5.17 0.45
CA PHE A 3 -10.85 -4.26 1.16
C PHE A 3 -11.59 -3.05 1.76
N ARG A 4 -12.74 -2.67 1.18
CA ARG A 4 -13.60 -1.59 1.67
C ARG A 4 -14.29 -1.89 3.01
N ASP A 5 -14.38 -3.16 3.38
CA ASP A 5 -14.96 -3.59 4.64
C ASP A 5 -13.92 -3.69 5.76
N LEU A 6 -12.64 -3.42 5.45
CA LEU A 6 -11.55 -3.50 6.42
C LEU A 6 -11.53 -2.28 7.34
N PRO A 7 -11.11 -2.45 8.61
CA PRO A 7 -10.76 -1.31 9.44
C PRO A 7 -9.57 -0.56 8.83
N ALA A 8 -9.56 0.77 8.95
CA ALA A 8 -8.44 1.60 8.46
C ALA A 8 -7.12 1.22 9.14
N LEU A 9 -7.15 0.97 10.46
CA LEU A 9 -6.01 0.45 11.20
C LEU A 9 -5.91 -1.07 11.03
N VAL A 10 -5.03 -1.48 10.13
CA VAL A 10 -4.75 -2.88 9.86
C VAL A 10 -3.75 -3.42 10.88
N THR A 11 -4.15 -4.43 11.65
CA THR A 11 -3.31 -5.07 12.68
C THR A 11 -3.14 -6.57 12.46
N GLN A 12 -3.88 -7.16 11.51
CA GLN A 12 -3.83 -8.58 11.21
C GLN A 12 -3.22 -8.84 9.84
N ARG A 13 -2.46 -9.92 9.74
CA ARG A 13 -1.85 -10.37 8.48
C ARG A 13 -2.89 -10.60 7.37
N GLN A 14 -4.05 -11.17 7.70
CA GLN A 14 -5.08 -11.46 6.69
C GLN A 14 -5.63 -10.19 6.03
N ASP A 15 -5.82 -9.13 6.82
CA ASP A 15 -6.27 -7.82 6.34
C ASP A 15 -5.20 -7.17 5.46
N ALA A 16 -3.93 -7.28 5.86
CA ALA A 16 -2.80 -6.81 5.06
C ALA A 16 -2.70 -7.53 3.71
N LEU A 17 -2.90 -8.85 3.68
CA LEU A 17 -2.96 -9.63 2.43
C LEU A 17 -4.14 -9.19 1.55
N THR A 18 -5.29 -8.88 2.14
CA THR A 18 -6.47 -8.37 1.41
C THR A 18 -6.18 -7.01 0.77
N LEU A 19 -5.41 -6.14 1.43
CA LEU A 19 -4.93 -4.89 0.85
C LEU A 19 -3.91 -5.10 -0.29
N LEU A 20 -2.99 -6.06 -0.15
CA LEU A 20 -2.06 -6.41 -1.23
C LEU A 20 -2.78 -6.97 -2.46
N GLU A 21 -3.84 -7.76 -2.26
CA GLU A 21 -4.69 -8.24 -3.35
C GLU A 21 -5.43 -7.09 -4.04
N ALA A 22 -5.98 -6.13 -3.28
CA ALA A 22 -6.59 -4.92 -3.83
C ALA A 22 -5.58 -4.09 -4.66
N LEU A 23 -4.35 -3.96 -4.16
CA LEU A 23 -3.26 -3.31 -4.88
C LEU A 23 -2.94 -4.05 -6.20
N ALA A 24 -2.82 -5.38 -6.15
CA ALA A 24 -2.49 -6.22 -7.31
C ALA A 24 -3.58 -6.19 -8.39
N THR A 25 -4.84 -6.15 -7.97
CA THR A 25 -6.01 -6.08 -8.87
C THR A 25 -6.19 -4.71 -9.54
N GLY A 26 -5.46 -3.70 -9.08
CA GLY A 26 -5.36 -2.40 -9.72
C GLY A 26 -6.36 -1.38 -9.20
N VAL A 27 -6.79 -1.51 -7.94
CA VAL A 27 -7.58 -0.48 -7.23
C VAL A 27 -6.88 0.89 -7.33
N ASP A 28 -7.70 1.94 -7.37
CA ASP A 28 -7.25 3.32 -7.40
C ASP A 28 -6.40 3.64 -6.17
N GLU A 29 -5.35 4.44 -6.34
CA GLU A 29 -4.42 4.66 -5.23
C GLU A 29 -4.98 5.56 -4.12
N GLY A 30 -5.95 6.42 -4.43
CA GLY A 30 -6.63 7.26 -3.44
C GLY A 30 -7.43 6.45 -2.42
N GLU A 31 -7.92 5.26 -2.81
CA GLU A 31 -8.63 4.33 -1.93
C GLU A 31 -7.71 3.76 -0.82
N PHE A 32 -6.38 3.87 -0.98
CA PHE A 32 -5.42 3.44 0.04
C PHE A 32 -5.07 4.50 1.08
N ALA A 33 -5.45 5.77 0.85
CA ALA A 33 -5.07 6.88 1.73
C ALA A 33 -5.47 6.66 3.20
N PRO A 34 -6.68 6.17 3.54
CA PRO A 34 -7.06 5.95 4.94
C PRO A 34 -6.18 4.92 5.66
N PHE A 35 -5.76 3.86 4.96
CA PHE A 35 -4.92 2.81 5.52
C PHE A 35 -3.48 3.30 5.71
N VAL A 36 -2.95 4.06 4.75
CA VAL A 36 -1.63 4.68 4.86
C VAL A 36 -1.60 5.63 6.06
N THR A 37 -2.55 6.56 6.15
CA THR A 37 -2.61 7.51 7.27
C THR A 37 -2.75 6.80 8.62
N ALA A 38 -3.55 5.72 8.72
CA ALA A 38 -3.72 5.00 9.97
C ALA A 38 -2.50 4.20 10.41
N LEU A 39 -1.64 3.77 9.47
CA LEU A 39 -0.44 2.98 9.75
C LEU A 39 0.81 3.83 10.00
N MET A 40 0.78 5.11 9.64
CA MET A 40 1.92 5.99 9.82
C MET A 40 2.12 6.36 11.29
N SER A 41 3.37 6.34 11.73
CA SER A 41 3.77 7.02 12.96
C SER A 41 3.92 8.53 12.70
N PRO A 42 3.97 9.36 13.76
CA PRO A 42 4.28 10.78 13.62
C PRO A 42 5.62 11.07 12.94
N GLU A 43 6.58 10.14 13.04
CA GLU A 43 7.88 10.24 12.36
C GLU A 43 7.75 9.94 10.86
N ASP A 44 6.95 8.94 10.50
CA ASP A 44 6.64 8.63 9.10
C ASP A 44 5.91 9.80 8.43
N GLU A 45 4.99 10.47 9.14
CA GLU A 45 4.27 11.64 8.63
C GLU A 45 5.21 12.79 8.29
N GLN A 46 6.16 13.07 9.18
CA GLN A 46 7.18 14.09 8.94
C GLN A 46 8.08 13.72 7.77
N ALA A 47 8.55 12.47 7.71
CA ALA A 47 9.38 11.98 6.61
C ALA A 47 8.64 12.08 5.27
N ALA A 48 7.38 11.66 5.21
CA ALA A 48 6.54 11.74 4.02
C ALA A 48 6.30 13.20 3.59
N ALA A 49 6.06 14.12 4.52
CA ALA A 49 5.89 15.54 4.22
C ALA A 49 7.16 16.17 3.63
N ILE A 50 8.34 15.83 4.16
CA ILE A 50 9.64 16.29 3.65
C ILE A 50 9.89 15.71 2.24
N MET A 51 9.67 14.41 2.06
CA MET A 51 9.82 13.74 0.76
C MET A 51 8.90 14.35 -0.28
N LEU A 52 7.64 14.61 0.07
CA LEU A 52 6.67 15.27 -0.80
C LEU A 52 7.13 16.69 -1.18
N GLY A 53 7.56 17.50 -0.20
CA GLY A 53 8.03 18.87 -0.43
C GLY A 53 9.31 18.95 -1.28
N SER A 54 10.12 17.88 -1.31
CA SER A 54 11.33 17.78 -2.13
C SER A 54 11.10 17.17 -3.53
N GLY A 55 9.86 16.81 -3.87
CA GLY A 55 9.55 16.14 -5.15
C GLY A 55 9.89 14.65 -5.18
N ASN A 56 10.27 14.06 -4.05
CA ASN A 56 10.61 12.64 -3.91
C ASN A 56 9.47 11.85 -3.23
N GLY A 57 8.23 12.32 -3.34
CA GLY A 57 7.06 11.64 -2.77
C GLY A 57 6.90 10.23 -3.35
N MET A 58 6.56 9.27 -2.50
CA MET A 58 6.20 7.92 -2.94
C MET A 58 4.72 7.84 -3.30
N SER A 59 4.37 6.98 -4.25
CA SER A 59 2.96 6.63 -4.48
C SER A 59 2.37 5.96 -3.24
N LEU A 60 1.08 6.19 -2.96
CA LEU A 60 0.37 5.58 -1.83
C LEU A 60 0.44 4.04 -1.86
N ARG A 61 0.50 3.43 -3.04
CA ARG A 61 0.65 1.97 -3.20
C ARG A 61 1.98 1.46 -2.64
N VAL A 62 3.08 2.13 -2.98
CA VAL A 62 4.43 1.77 -2.50
C VAL A 62 4.54 2.05 -1.01
N GLN A 63 4.00 3.19 -0.57
CA GLN A 63 3.99 3.56 0.84
C GLN A 63 3.20 2.56 1.70
N LEU A 64 2.01 2.15 1.25
CA LEU A 64 1.20 1.14 1.92
C LEU A 64 1.97 -0.18 2.07
N GLY A 65 2.60 -0.66 0.99
CA GLY A 65 3.41 -1.88 1.03
C GLY A 65 4.55 -1.79 2.05
N ALA A 66 5.28 -0.67 2.06
CA ALA A 66 6.36 -0.44 3.01
C ALA A 66 5.87 -0.41 4.47
N LEU A 67 4.74 0.25 4.74
CA LEU A 67 4.15 0.32 6.08
C LEU A 67 3.67 -1.05 6.57
N LEU A 68 2.98 -1.84 5.73
CA LEU A 68 2.54 -3.18 6.09
C LEU A 68 3.72 -4.13 6.38
N ALA A 69 4.81 -4.02 5.61
CA ALA A 69 6.03 -4.79 5.84
C ALA A 69 6.77 -4.32 7.09
N GLY A 70 6.88 -3.00 7.31
CA GLY A 70 7.47 -2.41 8.51
C GLY A 70 6.73 -2.78 9.79
N ALA A 71 5.40 -2.92 9.72
CA ALA A 71 4.55 -3.43 10.80
C ALA A 71 4.67 -4.96 11.01
N GLY A 72 5.42 -5.68 10.16
CA GLY A 72 5.58 -7.13 10.25
C GLY A 72 4.35 -7.94 9.85
N LEU A 73 3.37 -7.32 9.18
CA LEU A 73 2.13 -7.99 8.77
C LEU A 73 2.34 -8.84 7.51
N VAL A 74 3.23 -8.39 6.64
CA VAL A 74 3.63 -9.04 5.37
C VAL A 74 5.13 -8.96 5.19
N THR A 75 5.67 -9.75 4.27
CA THR A 75 7.09 -9.67 3.87
C THR A 75 7.28 -8.69 2.72
N ASN A 76 8.51 -8.18 2.54
CA ASN A 76 8.85 -7.37 1.38
C ASN A 76 8.61 -8.13 0.06
N ASP A 77 8.85 -9.44 0.03
CA ASP A 77 8.61 -10.27 -1.15
C ASP A 77 7.13 -10.29 -1.55
N GLU A 78 6.23 -10.39 -0.57
CA GLU A 78 4.77 -10.33 -0.81
C GLU A 78 4.36 -8.96 -1.39
N VAL A 79 4.95 -7.88 -0.88
CA VAL A 79 4.74 -6.52 -1.40
C VAL A 79 5.23 -6.38 -2.83
N PHE A 80 6.46 -6.85 -3.12
CA PHE A 80 7.03 -6.81 -4.47
C PHE A 80 6.18 -7.60 -5.46
N GLN A 81 5.74 -8.81 -5.09
CA GLN A 81 4.87 -9.63 -5.92
C GLN A 81 3.54 -8.94 -6.24
N ALA A 82 2.92 -8.26 -5.27
CA ALA A 82 1.68 -7.52 -5.49
C ALA A 82 1.87 -6.33 -6.47
N LEU A 83 2.96 -5.57 -6.31
CA LEU A 83 3.31 -4.47 -7.20
C LEU A 83 3.62 -4.96 -8.63
N ASP A 84 4.35 -6.06 -8.76
CA ASP A 84 4.67 -6.68 -10.05
C ASP A 84 3.43 -7.24 -10.75
N ALA A 85 2.54 -7.91 -10.01
CA ALA A 85 1.26 -8.39 -10.54
C ALA A 85 0.41 -7.23 -11.08
N ARG A 86 0.34 -6.12 -10.33
CA ARG A 86 -0.32 -4.90 -10.78
C ARG A 86 0.30 -4.36 -12.07
N ARG A 87 1.63 -4.31 -12.13
CA ARG A 87 2.36 -3.81 -13.30
C ARG A 87 2.14 -4.70 -14.53
N ALA A 88 2.17 -6.01 -14.36
CA ALA A 88 1.89 -6.97 -15.41
C ALA A 88 0.46 -6.80 -15.95
N ARG A 89 -0.53 -6.63 -15.06
CA ARG A 89 -1.93 -6.36 -15.43
C ARG A 89 -2.06 -5.05 -16.22
N ALA A 90 -1.41 -3.99 -15.76
CA ALA A 90 -1.42 -2.70 -16.46
C ALA A 90 -0.82 -2.79 -17.86
N LYS A 91 0.21 -3.63 -18.07
CA LYS A 91 0.78 -3.89 -19.40
C LYS A 91 -0.12 -4.76 -20.28
N GLY A 92 -0.79 -5.76 -19.70
CA GLY A 92 -1.70 -6.66 -20.42
C GLY A 92 -3.03 -6.02 -20.82
N ALA A 93 -3.44 -4.92 -20.18
CA ALA A 93 -4.63 -4.15 -20.55
C ALA A 93 -4.42 -3.23 -21.77
N VAL A 94 -3.19 -3.15 -22.30
CA VAL A 94 -2.82 -2.33 -23.47
C VAL A 94 -2.79 -3.18 -24.77
N ALA A 95 -3.35 -4.39 -24.74
CA ALA A 95 -3.47 -5.28 -25.90
C ALA A 95 -4.86 -5.22 -26.53
#